data_AF-A0A7X4CGC8-F1
#
_entry.id   AF-A0A7X4CGC8-F1
#
_cell.length_a   1.000
_cell.length_b   1.000
_cell.length_c   1.000
_cell.angle_alpha   90.00
_cell.angle_beta   90.00
_cell.angle_gamma   90.00
#
_symmetry.space_group_name_H-M   'P 1'
#
loop_
_entity.id
_entity.type
_entity.pdbx_description
1 polymer ?
#
loop_
_entity_poly.entity_id
_entity_poly.type
_entity_poly.pdbx_seq_one_letter_code
_entity_poly.pdbx_strand_id
1 'polypeptide(L)' 'MLQVEGIEAGYGSSKVLFGIDLELGEGQVGAMMGRNGMGKTTTVRAISG' A
#
# COMPACT_ATOMS: atom_id res chain seq x y z
N MET A 1 0.42 -5.60 -15.37
CA MET A 1 0.27 -6.34 -14.09
C MET A 1 1.02 -5.58 -12.99
N LEU A 2 0.44 -5.45 -11.79
CA LEU A 2 1.09 -4.90 -10.58
C LEU A 2 1.19 -6.01 -9.53
N GLN A 3 2.38 -6.27 -9.01
CA GLN A 3 2.62 -7.22 -7.92
C GLN A 3 3.68 -6.63 -7.00
N VAL A 4 3.37 -6.56 -5.71
CA VAL A 4 4.28 -6.09 -4.66
C VAL A 4 4.12 -6.98 -3.44
N GLU A 5 5.25 -7.29 -2.80
CA GLU A 5 5.33 -8.20 -1.68
C GLU A 5 6.11 -7.56 -0.54
N GLY A 6 5.64 -7.74 0.70
CA GLY A 6 6.32 -7.31 1.90
C GLY A 6 6.51 -5.80 2.01
N ILE A 7 5.60 -4.97 1.49
CA ILE A 7 5.75 -3.51 1.59
C ILE A 7 5.70 -3.08 3.06
N GLU A 8 6.78 -2.44 3.48
CA GLU A 8 6.90 -1.73 4.74
C GLU A 8 7.12 -0.24 4.47
N ALA A 9 6.37 0.62 5.16
CA ALA A 9 6.52 2.06 5.03
C ALA A 9 6.03 2.78 6.29
N GLY A 10 6.57 3.96 6.51
CA GLY A 10 6.29 4.77 7.70
C GLY A 10 6.78 6.20 7.54
N TYR A 11 6.53 7.00 8.57
CA TYR A 11 7.02 8.37 8.67
C TYR A 11 7.86 8.51 9.93
N GLY A 12 9.16 8.81 9.77
CA GLY A 12 10.10 8.87 10.89
C GLY A 12 10.15 7.55 11.66
N SER A 13 9.89 7.61 12.96
CA SER A 13 9.83 6.42 13.84
C SER A 13 8.50 5.66 13.81
N SER A 14 7.47 6.19 13.13
CA SER A 14 6.14 5.58 13.08
C SER A 14 5.98 4.68 11.87
N LYS A 15 5.84 3.38 12.09
CA LYS A 15 5.55 2.38 11.06
C LYS A 15 4.05 2.37 10.76
N VAL A 16 3.71 2.40 9.47
CA VAL A 16 2.32 2.48 8.99
C VAL A 16 1.93 1.23 8.20
N LEU A 17 2.83 0.70 7.37
CA LEU A 17 2.63 -0.57 6.65
C LEU A 17 3.52 -1.65 7.27
N PHE A 18 2.95 -2.83 7.48
CA PHE A 18 3.56 -3.93 8.23
C PHE A 18 3.69 -5.18 7.35
N GLY A 19 4.44 -5.06 6.25
CA GLY A 19 4.68 -6.17 5.32
C GLY A 19 3.41 -6.54 4.57
N ILE A 20 2.88 -5.61 3.78
CA ILE A 20 1.65 -5.85 3.00
C ILE A 20 1.98 -6.37 1.60
N ASP A 21 1.17 -7.31 1.13
CA ASP A 21 1.21 -7.83 -0.24
C ASP A 21 0.02 -7.29 -1.03
N LEU A 22 0.24 -6.94 -2.30
CA LEU A 22 -0.80 -6.46 -3.20
C LEU A 22 -0.56 -6.93 -4.63
N GLU A 23 -1.60 -7.46 -5.25
CA GLU A 23 -1.61 -7.89 -6.64
C GLU A 23 -2.81 -7.27 -7.37
N LEU A 24 -2.57 -6.72 -8.55
CA LEU A 24 -3.60 -6.27 -9.49
C LEU A 24 -3.23 -6.76 -10.90
N GLY A 25 -4.12 -7.57 -11.48
CA GLY A 25 -4.00 -8.05 -12.85
C GLY A 25 -4.19 -6.93 -13.88
N GLU A 26 -3.88 -7.24 -15.14
CA GLU A 26 -4.09 -6.28 -16.23
C GLU A 26 -5.56 -5.94 -16.43
N GLY A 27 -5.86 -4.65 -16.63
CA GLY A 27 -7.22 -4.15 -16.77
C GLY A 27 -8.05 -4.15 -15.48
N GLN A 28 -7.50 -4.58 -14.35
CA GLN A 28 -8.21 -4.55 -13.07
C GLN A 28 -8.14 -3.17 -12.41
N VAL A 29 -9.23 -2.80 -11.74
CA VAL A 29 -9.34 -1.58 -10.94
C VAL A 29 -9.69 -1.97 -9.52
N GLY A 30 -8.83 -1.60 -8.56
CA GLY A 30 -9.04 -1.82 -7.14
C GLY A 30 -9.25 -0.51 -6.38
N ALA A 31 -9.99 -0.55 -5.28
CA ALA A 31 -10.17 0.57 -4.37
C ALA A 31 -9.75 0.17 -2.95
N MET A 32 -8.99 1.04 -2.28
CA MET A 32 -8.62 0.85 -0.87
C MET A 32 -9.60 1.58 0.04
N MET A 33 -10.21 0.85 0.98
CA MET A 33 -11.18 1.37 1.93
C MET A 33 -10.66 1.21 3.36
N GLY A 34 -11.09 2.11 4.26
CA GLY A 34 -10.70 2.06 5.68
C GLY A 34 -10.66 3.43 6.34
N ARG A 35 -10.51 3.47 7.66
CA ARG A 35 -10.42 4.71 8.44
C ARG A 35 -9.18 5.54 8.10
N ASN A 36 -9.20 6.81 8.48
CA ASN A 36 -8.02 7.67 8.40
C ASN A 36 -6.87 7.06 9.25
N GLY A 37 -5.64 7.15 8.75
CA GLY A 37 -4.47 6.57 9.42
C GLY A 37 -4.18 5.10 9.13
N MET A 38 -5.08 4.37 8.44
CA MET A 38 -4.91 2.93 8.14
C MET A 38 -3.95 2.63 6.97
N GLY A 39 -3.05 3.54 6.62
CA GLY A 39 -2.02 3.30 5.61
C GLY A 39 -2.43 3.44 4.14
N LYS A 40 -3.70 3.71 3.79
CA LYS A 40 -4.15 3.85 2.39
C LYS A 40 -3.26 4.75 1.51
N THR A 41 -3.09 6.03 1.90
CA THR A 41 -2.23 6.97 1.16
C THR A 41 -0.76 6.56 1.21
N THR A 42 -0.32 5.96 2.32
CA THR A 42 1.04 5.44 2.46
C THR A 42 1.31 4.30 1.49
N THR A 43 0.36 3.37 1.30
CA THR A 43 0.44 2.27 0.32
C THR A 43 0.55 2.83 -1.09
N VAL A 44 -0.35 3.75 -1.48
CA VAL A 44 -0.32 4.36 -2.83
C VAL A 44 1.01 5.06 -3.08
N ARG A 45 1.54 5.80 -2.10
CA ARG A 45 2.86 6.44 -2.21
C ARG A 45 3.98 5.42 -2.34
N ALA A 46 3.99 4.39 -1.48
CA ALA A 46 5.01 3.35 -1.50
C ALA A 46 5.10 2.61 -2.84
N ILE A 47 3.97 2.35 -3.50
CA ILE A 47 3.96 1.70 -4.84
C ILE A 47 4.25 2.67 -5.99
N SER A 48 4.05 3.99 -5.78
CA SER A 48 4.17 5.00 -6.85
C SER A 48 5.54 5.69 -6.89
N GLY A 49 6.33 5.62 -5.82
CA GLY A 49 7.60 6.35 -5.66
C GLY A 49 7.39 7.72 -5.01
#